data_AF-Q5BCS9-F1
#
_entry.id   AF-Q5BCS9-F1
#
_cell.length_a   1.000
_cell.length_b   1.000
_cell.length_c   1.000
_cell.angle_alpha   90.00
_cell.angle_beta   90.00
_cell.angle_gamma   90.00
#
_symmetry.space_group_name_H-M   'P 1'
#
loop_
_entity.id
_entity.type
_entity.pdbx_description
1 polymer ?
#
loop_
_entity_poly.entity_id
_entity_poly.type
_entity_poly.pdbx_seq_one_letter_code
_entity_poly.pdbx_strand_id
1 'polypeptide(L)'
;MSDFWLTDHIRHLVVQPADARLNPPEAYLFVQDGLIISCGILYALTYVFCMMRAVKDRVLPGSIKYLSLTLAYELYYAFATTSTRTERICFLVWFQLDLIFVGLALWRVYDHDQWRRVAAEMVVYFVTACGLFRYLGYIYPDDREQVTAYWTGILLQLPVGWTYVYRLLKDRSVLGHSLEIWLVRYLGCFTAYGVFIWRYLNVPQNWEGRVSPINLSLDLSKVNL
;
A
#
# COMPACT_ATOMS: atom_id res chain seq x y z
N MET A 1 28.97 28.82 0.66
CA MET A 1 27.98 27.83 1.12
C MET A 1 26.72 28.61 1.37
N SER A 2 25.70 28.40 0.53
CA SER A 2 24.43 29.12 0.62
C SER A 2 23.62 28.53 1.78
N ASP A 3 23.41 29.32 2.83
CA ASP A 3 22.48 29.01 3.90
C ASP A 3 21.07 28.92 3.32
N PHE A 4 20.64 27.70 3.04
CA PHE A 4 19.33 27.42 2.47
C PHE A 4 18.32 27.52 3.62
N TRP A 5 17.83 28.74 3.87
CA TRP A 5 16.95 29.11 4.98
C TRP A 5 15.61 28.34 5.07
N LEU A 6 15.23 27.59 4.03
CA LEU A 6 14.01 26.77 4.04
C LEU A 6 14.14 25.46 4.85
N THR A 7 15.36 25.06 5.18
CA THR A 7 15.68 23.68 5.54
C THR A 7 15.32 23.29 6.98
N ASP A 8 15.20 24.27 7.89
CA ASP A 8 14.81 24.04 9.29
C ASP A 8 13.30 24.19 9.54
N HIS A 9 12.49 24.49 8.51
CA HIS A 9 11.08 24.87 8.69
C HIS A 9 10.08 24.02 7.91
N ILE A 10 10.54 23.09 7.06
CA ILE A 10 9.65 22.19 6.33
C ILE A 10 9.42 20.93 7.15
N ARG A 11 8.15 20.62 7.42
CA ARG A 11 7.77 19.36 8.04
C ARG A 11 7.74 18.27 6.98
N HIS A 12 8.65 17.31 7.09
CA HIS A 12 8.72 16.14 6.23
C HIS A 12 7.68 15.07 6.60
N LEU A 13 7.25 14.30 5.59
CA LEU A 13 6.24 13.26 5.76
C LEU A 13 6.88 11.99 6.31
N VAL A 14 6.28 11.45 7.37
CA VAL A 14 6.59 10.13 7.94
C VAL A 14 8.09 10.01 8.25
N VAL A 15 8.62 10.98 9.01
CA VAL A 15 9.98 10.87 9.56
C VAL A 15 9.98 9.73 10.57
N GLN A 16 10.70 8.64 10.26
CA GLN A 16 10.83 7.54 11.19
C GLN A 16 11.69 7.99 12.38
N PRO A 17 11.36 7.59 13.62
CA PRO A 17 12.25 7.81 14.75
C PRO A 17 13.64 7.20 14.52
N ALA A 18 13.69 6.04 13.83
CA ALA A 18 14.94 5.38 13.46
C ALA A 18 15.78 6.21 12.49
N ASP A 19 15.18 6.75 11.43
CA ASP A 19 15.87 7.62 10.49
C ASP A 19 16.30 8.92 11.18
N ALA A 20 15.43 9.55 11.98
CA ALA A 20 15.72 10.78 12.71
C ALA A 20 16.94 10.65 13.66
N ARG A 21 17.12 9.48 14.29
CA ARG A 21 18.27 9.21 15.17
C ARG A 21 19.62 9.28 14.46
N LEU A 22 19.63 9.07 13.14
CA LEU A 22 20.85 9.08 12.32
C LEU A 22 21.09 10.43 11.64
N ASN A 23 20.24 11.42 11.90
CA ASN A 23 20.33 12.79 11.39
C ASN A 23 20.66 12.86 9.88
N PRO A 24 19.81 12.25 9.02
CA PRO A 24 20.08 12.17 7.59
C PRO A 24 20.07 13.56 6.96
N PRO A 25 20.82 13.78 5.87
CA PRO A 25 20.77 15.04 5.14
C PRO A 25 19.35 15.30 4.65
N GLU A 26 18.87 16.52 4.71
CA GLU A 26 17.48 16.85 4.37
C GLU A 26 17.08 16.45 2.93
N ALA A 27 18.02 16.45 1.98
CA ALA A 27 17.81 15.91 0.64
C ALA A 27 17.26 14.47 0.63
N TYR A 28 17.62 13.65 1.62
CA TYR A 28 17.07 12.31 1.81
C TYR A 28 15.56 12.35 2.09
N LEU A 29 15.12 13.29 2.94
CA LEU A 29 13.72 13.47 3.32
C LEU A 29 12.90 14.03 2.16
N PHE A 30 13.45 14.93 1.34
CA PHE A 30 12.77 15.41 0.14
C PHE A 30 12.51 14.31 -0.89
N VAL A 31 13.49 13.43 -1.13
CA VAL A 31 13.31 12.31 -2.07
C VAL A 31 12.26 11.34 -1.53
N GLN A 32 12.29 11.05 -0.22
CA GLN A 32 11.26 10.26 0.44
C GLN A 32 9.86 10.87 0.27
N ASP A 33 9.70 12.15 0.60
CA ASP A 33 8.42 12.85 0.50
C ASP A 33 7.89 12.85 -0.93
N GLY A 34 8.77 13.15 -1.90
CA GLY A 34 8.43 13.15 -3.32
C GLY A 34 7.93 11.78 -3.80
N LEU A 35 8.58 10.69 -3.38
CA LEU A 35 8.17 9.33 -3.71
C LEU A 35 6.84 8.94 -3.03
N ILE A 36 6.64 9.31 -1.76
CA ILE A 36 5.39 9.06 -1.03
C ILE A 36 4.21 9.81 -1.67
N ILE A 37 4.37 11.10 -1.96
CA ILE A 37 3.34 11.94 -2.58
C ILE A 37 3.00 11.40 -3.97
N SER A 38 4.04 11.08 -4.75
CA SER A 38 3.87 10.52 -6.10
C SER A 38 3.14 9.18 -6.07
N CYS A 39 3.51 8.27 -5.16
CA CYS A 39 2.80 7.02 -4.89
C CYS A 39 1.31 7.30 -4.64
N GLY A 40 1.01 8.24 -3.76
CA GLY A 40 -0.35 8.62 -3.41
C GLY A 40 -1.21 9.08 -4.57
N ILE A 41 -0.67 9.97 -5.39
CA ILE A 41 -1.36 10.51 -6.56
C ILE A 41 -1.60 9.39 -7.59
N LEU A 42 -0.58 8.55 -7.84
CA LEU A 42 -0.66 7.46 -8.82
C LEU A 42 -1.70 6.40 -8.41
N TYR A 43 -1.76 6.03 -7.13
CA TYR A 43 -2.78 5.11 -6.64
C TYR A 43 -4.17 5.75 -6.64
N ALA A 44 -4.31 7.03 -6.27
CA ALA A 44 -5.60 7.72 -6.37
C ALA A 44 -6.13 7.74 -7.82
N LEU A 45 -5.26 8.02 -8.79
CA LEU A 45 -5.60 7.93 -10.21
C LEU A 45 -5.97 6.50 -10.63
N THR A 46 -5.27 5.50 -10.08
CA THR A 46 -5.60 4.08 -10.31
C THR A 46 -7.03 3.78 -9.89
N TYR A 47 -7.45 4.22 -8.70
CA TYR A 47 -8.83 4.06 -8.23
C TYR A 47 -9.84 4.77 -9.13
N VAL A 48 -9.56 6.00 -9.56
CA VAL A 48 -10.43 6.75 -10.47
C VAL A 48 -10.64 5.98 -11.78
N PHE A 49 -9.57 5.51 -12.42
CA PHE A 49 -9.69 4.77 -13.67
C PHE A 49 -10.38 3.41 -13.48
N CYS A 50 -10.09 2.69 -12.38
CA CYS A 50 -10.79 1.46 -12.03
C CYS A 50 -12.29 1.68 -11.86
N MET A 51 -12.69 2.75 -11.16
CA MET A 51 -14.10 3.13 -11.00
C MET A 51 -14.76 3.46 -12.33
N MET A 52 -14.11 4.28 -13.17
CA MET A 52 -14.62 4.62 -14.50
C MET A 52 -14.84 3.37 -15.36
N ARG A 53 -13.90 2.41 -15.33
CA ARG A 53 -14.04 1.13 -16.04
C ARG A 53 -15.12 0.25 -15.45
N ALA A 54 -15.25 0.18 -14.13
CA ALA A 54 -16.33 -0.56 -13.48
C ALA A 54 -17.71 0.01 -13.85
N VAL A 55 -17.87 1.33 -13.96
CA VAL A 55 -19.13 1.96 -14.42
C VAL A 55 -19.40 1.65 -15.89
N LYS A 56 -18.38 1.77 -16.74
CA LYS A 56 -18.50 1.63 -18.20
C LYS A 56 -18.74 0.18 -18.62
N ASP A 57 -17.88 -0.72 -18.16
CA ASP A 57 -17.82 -2.10 -18.62
C ASP A 57 -18.69 -3.03 -17.76
N ARG A 58 -19.12 -2.57 -16.57
CA ARG A 58 -19.88 -3.35 -15.57
C ARG A 58 -19.23 -4.69 -15.22
N VAL A 59 -17.91 -4.77 -15.35
CA VAL A 59 -17.10 -5.95 -15.06
C VAL A 59 -15.87 -5.50 -14.28
N LEU A 60 -15.43 -6.35 -13.35
CA LEU A 60 -14.20 -6.15 -12.60
C LEU A 60 -13.10 -7.12 -13.07
N PRO A 61 -11.85 -6.66 -13.19
CA PRO A 61 -10.70 -7.49 -13.54
C PRO A 61 -10.33 -8.50 -12.44
N GLY A 62 -10.96 -8.43 -11.26
CA GLY A 62 -10.72 -9.31 -10.12
C GLY A 62 -11.96 -9.44 -9.22
N SER A 63 -11.85 -10.21 -8.14
CA SER A 63 -12.89 -10.25 -7.11
C SER A 63 -12.83 -8.99 -6.25
N ILE A 64 -13.96 -8.32 -6.01
CA ILE A 64 -13.99 -7.13 -5.13
C ILE A 64 -13.58 -7.44 -3.69
N LYS A 65 -13.72 -8.71 -3.28
CA LYS A 65 -13.35 -9.20 -1.94
C LYS A 65 -11.88 -8.99 -1.60
N TYR A 66 -11.00 -8.89 -2.60
CA TYR A 66 -9.59 -8.59 -2.35
C TYR A 66 -9.40 -7.22 -1.70
N LEU A 67 -10.30 -6.26 -1.94
CA LEU A 67 -10.24 -4.94 -1.30
C LEU A 67 -10.54 -4.97 0.20
N SER A 68 -11.10 -6.05 0.75
CA SER A 68 -11.26 -6.16 2.21
C SER A 68 -9.93 -6.10 2.95
N LEU A 69 -8.88 -6.72 2.38
CA LEU A 69 -7.56 -6.68 2.99
C LEU A 69 -6.89 -5.32 2.77
N THR A 70 -7.10 -4.67 1.60
CA THR A 70 -6.60 -3.31 1.35
C THR A 70 -7.25 -2.29 2.27
N LEU A 71 -8.58 -2.34 2.44
CA LEU A 71 -9.31 -1.52 3.40
C LEU A 71 -8.77 -1.69 4.83
N ALA A 72 -8.55 -2.94 5.24
CA ALA A 72 -7.99 -3.23 6.56
C ALA A 72 -6.56 -2.71 6.69
N TYR A 73 -5.74 -2.86 5.65
CA TYR A 73 -4.37 -2.39 5.59
C TYR A 73 -4.32 -0.88 5.75
N GLU A 74 -5.09 -0.15 4.94
CA GLU A 74 -5.09 1.31 4.94
C GLU A 74 -5.62 1.86 6.26
N LEU A 75 -6.71 1.29 6.79
CA LEU A 75 -7.23 1.73 8.08
C LEU A 75 -6.25 1.44 9.22
N TYR A 76 -5.75 0.21 9.32
CA TYR A 76 -4.88 -0.20 10.42
C TYR A 76 -3.58 0.60 10.42
N TYR A 77 -2.89 0.66 9.28
CA TYR A 77 -1.61 1.36 9.19
C TYR A 77 -1.76 2.88 9.17
N ALA A 78 -2.93 3.44 8.83
CA ALA A 78 -3.19 4.86 9.08
C ALA A 78 -3.02 5.23 10.55
N PHE A 79 -3.34 4.34 11.49
CA PHE A 79 -3.18 4.60 12.92
C PHE A 79 -1.84 4.09 13.48
N ALA A 80 -1.34 2.97 12.97
CA ALA A 80 -0.09 2.39 13.46
C ALA A 80 1.16 3.14 12.97
N THR A 81 1.18 3.59 11.70
CA THR A 81 2.40 4.12 11.05
C THR A 81 2.53 5.65 11.10
N THR A 82 1.40 6.36 11.16
CA THR A 82 1.39 7.83 11.04
C THR A 82 1.65 8.52 12.37
N SER A 83 2.33 9.67 12.28
CA SER A 83 2.73 10.46 13.45
C SER A 83 1.96 11.76 13.56
N THR A 84 1.59 12.35 12.42
CA THR A 84 0.87 13.60 12.37
C THR A 84 -0.60 13.40 11.99
N ARG A 85 -1.45 14.34 12.38
CA ARG A 85 -2.87 14.34 11.96
C ARG A 85 -2.99 14.44 10.44
N THR A 86 -2.10 15.21 9.80
CA THR A 86 -2.09 15.39 8.34
C THR A 86 -1.77 14.08 7.63
N GLU A 87 -0.72 13.37 8.03
CA GLU A 87 -0.38 12.05 7.49
C GLU A 87 -1.57 11.08 7.63
N ARG A 88 -2.18 11.05 8.82
CA ARG A 88 -3.35 10.20 9.06
C ARG A 88 -4.51 10.54 8.13
N ILE A 89 -4.81 11.82 7.94
CA ILE A 89 -5.87 12.25 7.01
C ILE A 89 -5.53 11.81 5.59
N CYS A 90 -4.28 11.94 5.13
CA CYS A 90 -3.87 11.48 3.81
C CYS A 90 -4.10 9.97 3.61
N PHE A 91 -3.72 9.15 4.59
CA PHE A 91 -4.01 7.70 4.54
C PHE A 91 -5.52 7.41 4.56
N LEU A 92 -6.29 8.14 5.37
CA LEU A 92 -7.75 7.97 5.42
C LEU A 92 -8.46 8.41 4.13
N VAL A 93 -7.86 9.32 3.35
CA VAL A 93 -8.37 9.66 2.02
C VAL A 93 -8.24 8.48 1.05
N TRP A 94 -7.15 7.71 1.10
CA TRP A 94 -7.08 6.46 0.32
C TRP A 94 -8.13 5.46 0.78
N PHE A 95 -8.28 5.30 2.10
CA PHE A 95 -9.30 4.40 2.65
C PHE A 95 -10.71 4.79 2.18
N GLN A 96 -10.97 6.10 2.08
CA GLN A 96 -12.22 6.61 1.54
C GLN A 96 -12.38 6.31 0.04
N LEU A 97 -11.32 6.39 -0.76
CA LEU A 97 -11.36 6.01 -2.18
C LEU A 97 -11.64 4.51 -2.35
N ASP A 98 -11.04 3.67 -1.52
CA ASP A 98 -11.35 2.24 -1.46
C ASP A 98 -12.83 1.99 -1.17
N LEU A 99 -13.39 2.65 -0.16
CA LEU A 99 -14.81 2.53 0.19
C LEU A 99 -15.73 2.97 -0.95
N ILE A 100 -15.41 4.08 -1.61
CA ILE A 100 -16.18 4.56 -2.76
C ILE A 100 -16.11 3.53 -3.90
N PHE A 101 -14.93 2.97 -4.16
CA PHE A 101 -14.78 1.97 -5.21
C PHE A 101 -15.55 0.68 -4.89
N VAL A 102 -15.49 0.18 -3.64
CA VAL A 102 -16.28 -0.97 -3.19
C VAL A 102 -17.77 -0.70 -3.33
N GLY A 103 -18.26 0.44 -2.83
CA GLY A 103 -19.66 0.82 -2.93
C GLY A 103 -20.14 0.90 -4.39
N LEU A 104 -19.32 1.52 -5.26
CA LEU A 104 -19.60 1.61 -6.68
C LEU A 104 -19.63 0.24 -7.35
N ALA A 105 -18.66 -0.62 -7.05
CA ALA A 105 -18.57 -1.97 -7.59
C ALA A 105 -19.78 -2.81 -7.18
N LEU A 106 -20.15 -2.80 -5.89
CA LEU A 106 -21.32 -3.50 -5.37
C LEU A 106 -22.61 -3.01 -6.04
N TRP A 107 -22.72 -1.71 -6.31
CA TRP A 107 -23.92 -1.14 -6.93
C TRP A 107 -24.00 -1.35 -8.46
N ARG A 108 -22.87 -1.31 -9.17
CA ARG A 108 -22.84 -1.29 -10.64
C ARG A 108 -22.51 -2.63 -11.29
N VAL A 109 -21.85 -3.54 -10.56
CA VAL A 109 -21.34 -4.81 -11.09
C VAL A 109 -22.10 -6.01 -10.53
N TYR A 110 -22.48 -5.97 -9.25
CA TYR A 110 -23.18 -7.08 -8.60
C TYR A 110 -24.70 -6.91 -8.67
N ASP A 111 -25.40 -8.04 -8.78
CA ASP A 111 -26.86 -8.07 -8.73
C ASP A 111 -27.40 -7.71 -7.34
N HIS A 112 -28.64 -7.22 -7.32
CA HIS A 112 -29.31 -6.72 -6.12
C HIS A 112 -29.45 -7.76 -5.00
N ASP A 113 -29.44 -9.05 -5.36
CA ASP A 113 -29.53 -10.17 -4.42
C ASP A 113 -28.15 -10.64 -3.93
N GLN A 114 -27.08 -10.34 -4.68
CA GLN A 114 -25.73 -10.82 -4.37
C GLN A 114 -24.91 -9.81 -3.57
N TRP A 115 -25.09 -8.50 -3.80
CA TRP A 115 -24.22 -7.48 -3.20
C TRP A 115 -24.24 -7.50 -1.67
N ARG A 116 -25.38 -7.81 -1.04
CA ARG A 116 -25.48 -7.91 0.44
C ARG A 116 -24.61 -9.03 0.99
N ARG A 117 -24.64 -10.19 0.33
CA ARG A 117 -23.81 -11.34 0.70
C ARG A 117 -22.33 -11.02 0.52
N VAL A 118 -21.97 -10.43 -0.62
CA VAL A 118 -20.58 -10.04 -0.89
C VAL A 118 -20.10 -9.01 0.13
N ALA A 119 -20.90 -8.00 0.44
CA ALA A 119 -20.58 -6.99 1.45
C ALA A 119 -20.39 -7.61 2.85
N ALA A 120 -21.27 -8.53 3.26
CA ALA A 120 -21.14 -9.22 4.54
C ALA A 120 -19.85 -10.04 4.63
N GLU A 121 -19.53 -10.82 3.59
CA GLU A 121 -18.27 -11.57 3.50
C GLU A 121 -17.06 -10.63 3.53
N MET A 122 -17.15 -9.47 2.86
CA MET A 122 -16.09 -8.46 2.87
C MET A 122 -15.87 -7.85 4.26
N VAL A 123 -16.92 -7.61 5.04
CA VAL A 123 -16.81 -7.12 6.42
C VAL A 123 -16.11 -8.15 7.30
N VAL A 124 -16.46 -9.44 7.17
CA VAL A 124 -15.80 -10.52 7.91
C VAL A 124 -14.31 -10.57 7.56
N TYR A 125 -13.95 -10.51 6.28
CA TYR A 125 -12.55 -10.49 5.85
C TYR A 125 -11.80 -9.25 6.34
N PHE A 126 -12.44 -8.08 6.33
CA PHE A 126 -11.88 -6.84 6.83
C PHE A 126 -11.56 -6.93 8.32
N VAL A 127 -12.52 -7.35 9.16
CA VAL A 127 -12.31 -7.48 10.61
C VAL A 127 -11.22 -8.52 10.91
N THR A 128 -11.25 -9.64 10.19
CA THR A 128 -10.24 -10.71 10.34
C THR A 128 -8.85 -10.20 9.94
N ALA A 129 -8.74 -9.42 8.86
CA ALA A 129 -7.48 -8.84 8.40
C ALA A 129 -6.93 -7.79 9.38
N CYS A 130 -7.78 -6.95 9.97
CA CYS A 130 -7.36 -6.03 11.05
C CYS A 130 -6.78 -6.79 12.25
N GLY A 131 -7.42 -7.89 12.65
CA GLY A 131 -6.90 -8.77 13.71
C GLY A 131 -5.56 -9.40 13.34
N LEU A 132 -5.42 -9.84 12.09
CA LEU A 132 -4.17 -10.39 11.56
C LEU A 132 -3.05 -9.35 11.56
N PHE A 133 -3.29 -8.13 11.08
CA PHE A 133 -2.27 -7.06 11.09
C PHE A 133 -1.84 -6.71 12.52
N ARG A 134 -2.80 -6.63 13.46
CA ARG A 134 -2.50 -6.41 14.88
C ARG A 134 -1.65 -7.53 15.48
N TYR A 135 -1.89 -8.77 15.09
CA TYR A 135 -1.12 -9.94 15.51
C TYR A 135 0.30 -9.93 14.90
N LEU A 136 0.42 -9.58 13.62
CA LEU A 136 1.71 -9.44 12.95
C LEU A 136 2.57 -8.33 13.57
N GLY A 137 1.98 -7.18 13.89
CA GLY A 137 2.66 -6.09 14.60
C GLY A 137 3.12 -6.49 16.01
N TYR A 138 2.44 -7.45 16.65
CA TYR A 138 2.88 -8.01 17.93
C TYR A 138 4.07 -8.97 17.78
N ILE A 139 4.07 -9.84 16.76
CA ILE A 139 5.16 -10.81 16.52
C ILE A 139 6.42 -10.11 16.02
N TYR A 140 6.26 -9.11 15.15
CA TYR A 140 7.35 -8.37 14.51
C TYR A 140 7.30 -6.91 14.95
N PRO A 141 7.69 -6.61 16.20
CA PRO A 141 7.69 -5.25 16.70
C PRO A 141 8.71 -4.41 15.92
N ASP A 142 8.23 -3.29 15.37
CA ASP A 142 9.03 -2.33 14.63
C ASP A 142 8.59 -0.91 14.97
N ASP A 143 9.47 0.07 14.77
CA ASP A 143 9.19 1.48 14.98
C ASP A 143 8.01 1.91 14.10
N ARG A 144 6.83 2.00 14.71
CA ARG A 144 5.55 2.28 14.03
C ARG A 144 5.16 1.25 12.96
N GLU A 145 5.56 -0.01 13.13
CA GLU A 145 5.15 -1.15 12.29
C GLU A 145 5.40 -0.98 10.78
N GLN A 146 6.39 -0.17 10.37
CA GLN A 146 6.57 0.19 8.95
C GLN A 146 7.18 -0.93 8.11
N VAL A 147 8.07 -1.74 8.67
CA VAL A 147 8.59 -2.94 8.00
C VAL A 147 7.46 -3.94 7.78
N THR A 148 6.62 -4.16 8.79
CA THR A 148 5.45 -5.04 8.69
C THR A 148 4.44 -4.50 7.67
N ALA A 149 4.20 -3.17 7.67
CA ALA A 149 3.38 -2.50 6.66
C ALA A 149 3.94 -2.71 5.25
N TYR A 150 5.25 -2.55 5.04
CA TYR A 150 5.86 -2.78 3.74
C TYR A 150 5.60 -4.18 3.19
N TRP A 151 5.92 -5.20 3.99
CA TRP A 151 5.80 -6.60 3.56
C TRP A 151 4.36 -7.01 3.35
N THR A 152 3.47 -6.60 4.25
CA THR A 152 2.05 -6.85 4.07
C THR A 152 1.52 -6.11 2.84
N GLY A 153 1.99 -4.91 2.54
CA GLY A 153 1.67 -4.18 1.31
C GLY A 153 2.13 -4.90 0.04
N ILE A 154 3.35 -5.44 0.01
CA ILE A 154 3.85 -6.29 -1.10
C ILE A 154 2.97 -7.52 -1.29
N LEU A 155 2.66 -8.22 -0.20
CA LEU A 155 1.84 -9.43 -0.23
C LEU A 155 0.40 -9.16 -0.67
N LEU A 156 -0.11 -7.94 -0.51
CA LEU A 156 -1.40 -7.52 -1.07
C LEU A 156 -1.28 -7.19 -2.56
N GLN A 157 -0.24 -6.46 -2.95
CA GLN A 157 -0.14 -5.92 -4.30
C GLN A 157 0.20 -6.98 -5.35
N LEU A 158 1.11 -7.92 -5.02
CA LEU A 158 1.60 -8.92 -5.98
C LEU A 158 0.51 -9.91 -6.42
N PRO A 159 -0.27 -10.56 -5.53
CA PRO A 159 -1.31 -11.49 -5.94
C PRO A 159 -2.43 -10.81 -6.73
N VAL A 160 -2.81 -9.58 -6.37
CA VAL A 160 -3.81 -8.82 -7.12
C VAL A 160 -3.29 -8.50 -8.53
N GLY A 161 -2.01 -8.16 -8.68
CA GLY A 161 -1.38 -7.92 -9.98
C GLY A 161 -1.42 -9.16 -10.87
N TRP A 162 -1.00 -10.31 -10.34
CA TRP A 162 -1.04 -11.58 -11.07
C TRP A 162 -2.45 -12.04 -11.42
N THR A 163 -3.42 -11.81 -10.53
CA THR A 163 -4.83 -12.13 -10.80
C THR A 163 -5.36 -11.36 -12.02
N TYR A 164 -4.94 -10.09 -12.18
CA TYR A 164 -5.35 -9.26 -13.32
C TYR A 164 -4.75 -9.79 -14.63
N VAL A 165 -3.48 -10.18 -14.62
CA VAL A 165 -2.83 -10.80 -15.80
C VAL A 165 -3.50 -12.13 -16.14
N TYR A 166 -3.72 -12.98 -15.14
CA TYR A 166 -4.35 -14.28 -15.34
C TYR A 166 -5.74 -14.17 -15.97
N ARG A 167 -6.57 -13.24 -15.50
CA ARG A 167 -7.90 -13.02 -16.08
C ARG A 167 -7.85 -12.47 -17.50
N LEU A 168 -6.92 -11.55 -17.79
CA LEU A 168 -6.70 -11.07 -19.15
C LEU A 168 -6.39 -12.23 -20.12
N LEU A 169 -5.53 -13.16 -19.70
CA LEU A 169 -5.14 -14.33 -20.50
C LEU A 169 -6.26 -15.36 -20.62
N LYS A 170 -6.98 -15.61 -19.53
CA LYS A 170 -8.06 -16.61 -19.47
C LYS A 170 -9.29 -16.16 -20.24
N ASP A 171 -9.75 -14.95 -19.99
CA ASP A 171 -11.01 -14.43 -20.51
C ASP A 171 -10.84 -13.87 -21.95
N ARG A 172 -9.59 -13.72 -22.40
CA ARG A 172 -9.21 -13.14 -23.72
C ARG A 172 -9.95 -11.82 -24.00
N SER A 173 -10.15 -11.03 -22.96
CA SER A 173 -10.93 -9.80 -22.98
C SER A 173 -10.21 -8.72 -22.19
N VAL A 174 -10.35 -7.48 -22.65
CA VAL A 174 -9.79 -6.28 -21.99
C VAL A 174 -10.83 -5.55 -21.14
N LEU A 175 -12.04 -6.11 -20.98
CA LEU A 175 -13.10 -5.51 -20.16
C LEU A 175 -12.66 -5.36 -18.71
N GLY A 176 -12.92 -4.20 -18.12
CA GLY A 176 -12.45 -3.87 -16.76
C GLY A 176 -10.97 -3.51 -16.69
N HIS A 177 -10.24 -3.50 -17.81
CA HIS A 177 -8.85 -3.08 -17.90
C HIS A 177 -8.70 -1.79 -18.74
N SER A 178 -7.59 -1.08 -18.54
CA SER A 178 -7.19 0.03 -19.39
C SER A 178 -5.68 0.26 -19.29
N LEU A 179 -5.08 0.82 -20.34
CA LEU A 179 -3.64 1.09 -20.36
C LEU A 179 -3.26 2.07 -19.24
N GLU A 180 -4.12 3.06 -18.99
CA GLU A 180 -3.96 4.05 -17.92
C GLU A 180 -3.88 3.35 -16.56
N ILE A 181 -4.79 2.42 -16.25
CA ILE A 181 -4.76 1.63 -15.00
C ILE A 181 -3.42 0.91 -14.85
N TRP A 182 -2.96 0.23 -15.92
CA TRP A 182 -1.69 -0.48 -15.88
C TRP A 182 -0.50 0.45 -15.65
N LEU A 183 -0.46 1.58 -16.35
CA LEU A 183 0.62 2.56 -16.26
C LEU A 183 0.67 3.21 -14.87
N VAL A 184 -0.44 3.74 -14.36
CA VAL A 184 -0.44 4.41 -13.05
C VAL A 184 -0.21 3.42 -11.91
N ARG A 185 -0.71 2.19 -12.02
CA ARG A 185 -0.47 1.15 -11.02
C ARG A 185 1.00 0.70 -11.03
N TYR A 186 1.59 0.52 -12.20
CA TYR A 186 3.00 0.14 -12.32
C TYR A 186 3.90 1.23 -11.74
N LEU A 187 3.70 2.49 -12.15
CA LEU A 187 4.44 3.62 -11.59
C LEU A 187 4.22 3.78 -10.08
N GLY A 188 2.99 3.55 -9.59
CA GLY A 188 2.67 3.56 -8.17
C GLY A 188 3.42 2.48 -7.38
N CYS A 189 3.55 1.26 -7.92
CA CYS A 189 4.40 0.23 -7.33
C CYS A 189 5.88 0.67 -7.30
N PHE A 190 6.37 1.28 -8.38
CA PHE A 190 7.76 1.76 -8.45
C PHE A 190 8.07 2.82 -7.41
N THR A 191 7.17 3.79 -7.22
CA THR A 191 7.36 4.84 -6.20
C THR A 191 7.24 4.25 -4.80
N ALA A 192 6.28 3.35 -4.56
CA ALA A 192 6.14 2.66 -3.27
C ALA A 192 7.41 1.87 -2.91
N TYR A 193 7.90 1.00 -3.80
CA TYR A 193 9.12 0.23 -3.57
C TYR A 193 10.36 1.12 -3.53
N GLY A 194 10.36 2.18 -4.35
CA GLY A 194 11.41 3.19 -4.40
C GLY A 194 11.65 3.86 -3.05
N VAL A 195 10.60 4.19 -2.28
CA VAL A 195 10.76 4.73 -0.91
C VAL A 195 11.59 3.79 -0.06
N PHE A 196 11.24 2.50 -0.06
CA PHE A 196 11.91 1.51 0.79
C PHE A 196 13.34 1.24 0.35
N ILE A 197 13.58 1.11 -0.96
CA ILE A 197 14.92 0.95 -1.53
C ILE A 197 15.78 2.18 -1.20
N TRP A 198 15.23 3.39 -1.35
CA TRP A 198 15.91 4.65 -1.02
C TRP A 198 16.31 4.68 0.47
N ARG A 199 15.39 4.32 1.37
CA ARG A 199 15.67 4.24 2.80
C ARG A 199 16.74 3.21 3.11
N TYR A 200 16.65 2.02 2.52
CA TYR A 200 17.61 0.93 2.72
C TYR A 200 19.03 1.30 2.26
N LEU A 201 19.16 1.91 1.08
CA LEU A 201 20.47 2.25 0.50
C LEU A 201 21.17 3.39 1.25
N ASN A 202 20.43 4.35 1.77
CA ASN A 202 21.02 5.52 2.44
C ASN A 202 21.14 5.34 3.96
N VAL A 203 20.32 4.48 4.58
CA VAL A 203 20.28 4.25 6.03
C VAL A 203 20.21 2.75 6.34
N PRO A 204 21.20 1.94 5.90
CA PRO A 204 21.17 0.48 6.04
C PRO A 204 21.17 0.02 7.49
N GLN A 205 21.73 0.82 8.42
CA GLN A 205 21.80 0.50 9.86
C GLN A 205 20.41 0.34 10.48
N ASN A 206 19.38 0.98 9.92
CA ASN A 206 18.00 0.78 10.36
C ASN A 206 17.44 -0.60 9.99
N TRP A 207 18.11 -1.36 9.13
CA TRP A 207 17.68 -2.68 8.65
C TRP A 207 18.55 -3.82 9.17
N GLU A 208 19.66 -3.52 9.86
CA GLU A 208 20.55 -4.49 10.48
C GLU A 208 19.89 -5.10 11.74
N GLY A 209 19.76 -6.42 11.79
CA GLY A 209 19.22 -7.15 12.95
C GLY A 209 17.70 -7.21 13.08
N ARG A 210 16.94 -6.46 12.28
CA ARG A 210 15.48 -6.67 12.12
C ARG A 210 15.24 -7.78 11.11
N VAL A 211 14.33 -8.71 11.40
CA VAL A 211 13.96 -9.81 10.49
C VAL A 211 13.27 -9.22 9.27
N SER A 212 14.05 -8.79 8.29
CA SER A 212 13.60 -8.65 6.91
C SER A 212 13.43 -10.06 6.33
N PRO A 213 12.30 -10.41 5.69
CA PRO A 213 12.16 -11.61 4.85
C PRO A 213 13.27 -11.78 3.81
N ILE A 214 14.02 -10.71 3.46
CA ILE A 214 15.24 -10.81 2.65
C ILE A 214 16.34 -11.58 3.41
N ASN A 215 16.45 -11.41 4.73
CA ASN A 215 17.34 -12.22 5.56
C ASN A 215 16.87 -13.69 5.61
N LEU A 216 15.59 -13.99 5.36
CA LEU A 216 15.11 -15.37 5.24
C LEU A 216 15.65 -16.08 3.98
N SER A 217 15.99 -15.32 2.93
CA SER A 217 16.64 -15.87 1.72
C SER A 217 18.16 -16.02 1.84
N LEU A 218 18.78 -15.42 2.86
CA LEU A 218 20.23 -15.48 3.11
C LEU A 218 20.61 -16.32 4.33
N ASP A 219 19.68 -16.62 5.24
CA ASP A 219 19.89 -17.49 6.41
C ASP A 219 19.62 -18.98 6.09
N LEU A 220 19.91 -19.41 4.86
CA LEU A 220 19.98 -20.84 4.50
C LEU A 220 21.21 -21.54 5.11
N SER A 221 22.09 -20.79 5.78
CA SER A 221 23.23 -21.33 6.54
C SER A 221 22.85 -21.79 7.96
N LYS A 222 21.60 -21.57 8.41
CA LYS A 222 21.08 -22.08 9.69
C LYS A 222 20.09 -23.24 9.57
N VAL A 223 19.78 -23.68 8.35
CA VAL A 223 19.10 -24.96 8.14
C VAL A 223 20.19 -26.04 8.00
N ASN A 224 20.77 -26.43 9.13
CA ASN A 224 21.48 -27.69 9.22
C ASN A 224 20.44 -28.82 9.10
N LEU A 225 20.35 -29.41 7.91
CA LEU A 225 20.00 -30.82 7.74
C LEU A 225 21.21 -31.68 8.09
#